data_AF-A0A534UVK4-F1
#
_entry.id   AF-A0A534UVK4-F1
#
_cell.length_a   1.000
_cell.length_b   1.000
_cell.length_c   1.000
_cell.angle_alpha   90.00
_cell.angle_beta   90.00
_cell.angle_gamma   90.00
#
_symmetry.space_group_name_H-M   'P 1'
#
loop_
_entity.id
_entity.type
_entity.pdbx_description
1 polymer ?
#
loop_
_entity_poly.entity_id
_entity_poly.type
_entity_poly.pdbx_seq_one_letter_code
_entity_poly.pdbx_strand_id
1 'polypeptide(L)'
;MEEGKRFSLVYLEPGAPLRDSQRFRNRLSAYYWANLDDHRDVIQKLIHKETGAKIPVNIGGGYMPNLFFERGELRDVLDSITLVYEAVADIGYRTKAENWKTFVERALREENVGYRLDPKCGVHFFVDEEFERNCVATLSALDASELSGVLDAYEAAYRHMDSDPPDTKAAVRSMFESLEILVRQMVPAKNLYKKLVETALKQKCLPLYAGEPTAAQVVTELFDGFADWVNALHNYRHGQPSEQPVAPTMEVAVYVLSSGSAFLRWLVGINNDLSKT
;
A
#
# COMPACT_ATOMS: atom_id res chain seq x y z
N MET A 1 20.58 18.82 20.08
CA MET A 1 19.65 19.65 19.28
C MET A 1 20.18 19.67 17.86
N GLU A 2 19.33 19.41 16.87
CA GLU A 2 19.74 19.56 15.47
C GLU A 2 19.83 21.04 15.12
N GLU A 3 21.03 21.53 14.81
CA GLU A 3 21.26 22.94 14.48
C GLU A 3 20.79 23.26 13.05
N GLY A 4 20.25 24.47 12.83
CA GLY A 4 19.86 24.96 11.50
C GLY A 4 18.51 24.50 10.95
N LYS A 5 17.70 23.75 11.71
CA LYS A 5 16.34 23.34 11.29
C LYS A 5 15.26 24.38 11.65
N ARG A 6 14.12 24.33 10.94
CA ARG A 6 12.96 25.20 11.23
C ARG A 6 12.37 24.88 12.60
N PHE A 7 11.86 25.89 13.31
CA PHE A 7 11.28 25.76 14.66
C PHE A 7 10.26 24.61 14.77
N SER A 8 9.35 24.49 13.80
CA SER A 8 8.33 23.44 13.79
C SER A 8 8.88 22.02 13.69
N LEU A 9 10.07 21.85 13.13
CA LEU A 9 10.72 20.54 13.01
C LEU A 9 11.50 20.15 14.28
N VAL A 10 11.78 21.11 15.16
CA VAL A 10 12.58 20.90 16.38
C VAL A 10 11.71 20.85 17.64
N TYR A 11 10.62 21.63 17.67
CA TYR A 11 9.88 21.88 18.91
C TYR A 11 8.40 21.49 18.87
N LEU A 12 7.85 21.12 17.72
CA LEU A 12 6.48 20.64 17.63
C LEU A 12 6.49 19.14 17.43
N GLU A 13 5.78 18.41 18.28
CA GLU A 13 5.52 16.99 18.06
C GLU A 13 4.51 16.85 16.91
N PRO A 14 4.85 16.10 15.85
CA PRO A 14 3.89 15.78 14.81
C PRO A 14 2.76 14.91 15.39
N GLY A 15 1.51 15.30 15.15
CA GLY A 15 0.34 14.45 15.42
C GLY A 15 0.20 13.31 14.42
N ALA A 16 -1.00 12.74 14.28
CA ALA A 16 -1.28 11.77 13.22
C ALA A 16 -1.07 12.38 11.82
N PRO A 17 -0.59 11.61 10.82
CA PRO A 17 -0.42 12.11 9.46
C PRO A 17 -1.72 12.70 8.90
N LEU A 18 -1.61 13.88 8.29
CA LEU A 18 -2.73 14.58 7.70
C LEU A 18 -3.03 14.02 6.31
N ARG A 19 -4.32 13.83 6.00
CA ARG A 19 -4.77 13.49 4.64
C ARG A 19 -4.61 14.68 3.68
N ASP A 20 -4.80 15.90 4.16
CA ASP A 20 -4.59 17.12 3.39
C ASP A 20 -3.98 18.18 4.29
N SER A 21 -3.02 18.93 3.76
CA SER A 21 -2.34 20.01 4.49
C SER A 21 -2.30 21.26 3.60
N GLN A 22 -2.99 22.31 4.04
CA GLN A 22 -2.94 23.59 3.36
C GLN A 22 -1.51 24.13 3.28
N ARG A 23 -0.67 23.87 4.30
CA ARG A 23 0.74 24.27 4.27
C ARG A 23 1.51 23.52 3.20
N PHE A 24 1.27 22.22 3.04
CA PHE A 24 1.85 21.43 1.95
C PHE A 24 1.44 21.97 0.58
N ARG A 25 0.14 22.24 0.37
CA ARG A 25 -0.38 22.85 -0.87
C ARG A 25 0.29 24.19 -1.20
N ASN A 26 0.40 25.07 -0.21
CA ASN A 26 1.06 26.38 -0.38
C ASN A 26 2.55 26.21 -0.75
N ARG A 27 3.23 25.19 -0.21
CA ARG A 27 4.62 24.87 -0.53
C ARG A 27 4.78 24.35 -1.96
N LEU A 28 3.88 23.47 -2.43
CA LEU A 28 3.85 23.02 -3.82
C LEU A 28 3.68 24.21 -4.77
N SER A 29 2.66 25.04 -4.52
CA SER A 29 2.37 26.28 -5.26
C SER A 29 3.62 27.18 -5.36
N ALA A 30 4.26 27.46 -4.23
CA ALA A 30 5.44 28.34 -4.18
C ALA A 30 6.65 27.76 -4.93
N TYR A 31 6.92 26.45 -4.81
CA TYR A 31 8.04 25.84 -5.52
C TYR A 31 7.79 25.79 -7.03
N TYR A 32 6.58 25.40 -7.44
CA TYR A 32 6.17 25.39 -8.84
C TYR A 32 6.40 26.76 -9.47
N TRP A 33 5.88 27.81 -8.84
CA TRP A 33 6.02 29.18 -9.32
C TRP A 33 7.48 29.60 -9.47
N ALA A 34 8.32 29.27 -8.49
CA ALA A 34 9.72 29.70 -8.50
C ALA A 34 10.62 28.94 -9.49
N ASN A 35 10.28 27.70 -9.86
CA ASN A 35 11.20 26.81 -10.57
C ASN A 35 10.68 26.24 -11.89
N LEU A 36 9.36 26.22 -12.09
CA LEU A 36 8.68 25.49 -13.16
C LEU A 36 7.67 26.33 -13.96
N ASP A 37 7.45 27.60 -13.60
CA ASP A 37 6.49 28.46 -14.31
C ASP A 37 6.84 28.66 -15.80
N ASP A 38 8.13 28.57 -16.15
CA ASP A 38 8.63 28.59 -17.53
C ASP A 38 8.17 27.38 -18.37
N HIS A 39 7.70 26.31 -17.73
CA HIS A 39 7.20 25.09 -18.37
C HIS A 39 5.70 24.90 -18.22
N ARG A 40 4.98 25.94 -17.75
CA ARG A 40 3.56 25.84 -17.41
C ARG A 40 2.74 25.23 -18.55
N ASP A 41 2.85 25.71 -19.78
CA ASP A 41 1.92 25.29 -20.84
C ASP A 41 1.98 23.79 -21.14
N VAL A 42 3.15 23.16 -21.03
CA VAL A 42 3.32 21.71 -21.25
C VAL A 42 2.72 20.92 -20.08
N ILE A 43 3.05 21.32 -18.85
CA ILE A 43 2.53 20.69 -17.63
C ILE A 43 1.00 20.75 -17.61
N GLN A 44 0.45 21.91 -17.92
CA GLN A 44 -0.99 22.19 -17.92
C GLN A 44 -1.73 21.30 -18.93
N LYS A 45 -1.17 21.17 -20.14
CA LYS A 45 -1.72 20.29 -21.17
C LYS A 45 -1.68 18.83 -20.75
N LEU A 46 -0.60 18.39 -20.10
CA LEU A 46 -0.49 17.01 -19.63
C LEU A 46 -1.50 16.72 -18.51
N ILE A 47 -1.60 17.59 -17.50
CA ILE A 47 -2.61 17.48 -16.44
C ILE A 47 -4.01 17.39 -17.03
N HIS A 48 -4.36 18.33 -17.93
CA HIS A 48 -5.68 18.31 -18.56
C HIS A 48 -5.94 17.05 -19.39
N LYS A 49 -4.92 16.56 -20.10
CA LYS A 49 -5.02 15.37 -20.94
C LYS A 49 -5.22 14.10 -20.12
N GLU A 50 -4.49 13.93 -19.02
CA GLU A 50 -4.48 12.69 -18.25
C GLU A 50 -5.57 12.64 -17.17
N THR A 51 -5.91 13.77 -16.53
CA THR A 51 -6.89 13.79 -15.42
C THR A 51 -8.21 14.48 -15.79
N GLY A 52 -8.26 15.23 -16.89
CA GLY A 52 -9.39 16.09 -17.22
C GLY A 52 -9.51 17.35 -16.35
N ALA A 53 -8.66 17.51 -15.33
CA ALA A 53 -8.68 18.65 -14.45
C ALA A 53 -8.41 19.95 -15.22
N LYS A 54 -9.08 21.03 -14.82
CA LYS A 54 -8.91 22.35 -15.42
C LYS A 54 -8.20 23.25 -14.43
N ILE A 55 -7.06 23.78 -14.85
CA ILE A 55 -6.35 24.76 -14.05
C ILE A 55 -6.98 26.13 -14.31
N PRO A 56 -7.31 26.89 -13.24
CA PRO A 56 -7.91 28.20 -13.39
C PRO A 56 -7.07 29.12 -14.27
N VAL A 57 -7.74 30.00 -15.00
CA VAL A 57 -7.08 31.04 -15.80
C VAL A 57 -7.46 32.42 -15.26
N ASN A 58 -6.54 33.37 -15.35
CA ASN A 58 -6.82 34.77 -15.04
C ASN A 58 -7.61 35.45 -16.17
N ILE A 59 -8.03 36.70 -15.95
CA ILE A 59 -8.79 37.50 -16.93
C ILE A 59 -8.02 37.67 -18.26
N GLY A 60 -6.69 37.62 -18.24
CA GLY A 60 -5.83 37.69 -19.41
C GLY A 60 -5.54 36.33 -20.08
N GLY A 61 -6.18 35.25 -19.65
CA GLY A 61 -6.00 33.89 -20.21
C GLY A 61 -4.75 33.15 -19.73
N GLY A 62 -3.98 33.72 -18.80
CA GLY A 62 -2.83 33.04 -18.19
C GLY A 62 -3.26 32.03 -17.13
N TYR A 63 -2.70 30.81 -17.17
CA TYR A 63 -2.94 29.80 -16.15
C TYR A 63 -2.54 30.30 -14.76
N MET A 64 -3.28 29.85 -13.74
CA MET A 64 -3.07 30.15 -12.32
C MET A 64 -2.80 28.85 -11.54
N PRO A 65 -1.60 28.24 -11.70
CA PRO A 65 -1.24 27.00 -11.00
C PRO A 65 -1.36 27.13 -9.48
N ASN A 66 -1.12 28.32 -8.93
CA ASN A 66 -1.25 28.59 -7.50
C ASN A 66 -2.66 28.29 -6.98
N LEU A 67 -3.71 28.72 -7.70
CA LEU A 67 -5.09 28.42 -7.31
C LEU A 67 -5.42 26.93 -7.43
N PHE A 68 -4.84 26.25 -8.41
CA PHE A 68 -4.99 24.80 -8.57
C PHE A 68 -4.38 24.04 -7.38
N PHE A 69 -3.14 24.32 -7.00
CA PHE A 69 -2.53 23.67 -5.84
C PHE A 69 -3.24 24.02 -4.52
N GLU A 70 -3.57 25.29 -4.32
CA GLU A 70 -4.13 25.80 -3.07
C GLU A 70 -5.59 25.40 -2.83
N ARG A 71 -6.38 25.23 -3.90
CA ARG A 71 -7.85 25.05 -3.81
C ARG A 71 -8.42 23.92 -4.66
N GLY A 72 -7.61 23.30 -5.53
CA GLY A 72 -8.04 22.19 -6.37
C GLY A 72 -8.35 20.94 -5.56
N GLU A 73 -9.14 20.05 -6.16
CA GLU A 73 -9.42 18.73 -5.59
C GLU A 73 -8.12 18.02 -5.21
N LEU A 74 -8.09 17.41 -4.02
CA LEU A 74 -6.85 16.80 -3.51
C LEU A 74 -6.32 15.73 -4.46
N ARG A 75 -7.20 14.91 -5.02
CA ARG A 75 -6.86 13.88 -6.02
C ARG A 75 -6.06 14.49 -7.17
N ASP A 76 -6.61 15.53 -7.81
CA ASP A 76 -5.96 16.20 -8.95
C ASP A 76 -4.62 16.81 -8.56
N VAL A 77 -4.51 17.34 -7.34
CA VAL A 77 -3.24 17.88 -6.81
C VAL A 77 -2.21 16.78 -6.61
N LEU A 78 -2.60 15.61 -6.09
CA LEU A 78 -1.69 14.48 -5.93
C LEU A 78 -1.27 13.90 -7.29
N ASP A 79 -2.21 13.71 -8.22
CA ASP A 79 -1.92 13.25 -9.60
C ASP A 79 -0.96 14.23 -10.30
N SER A 80 -1.15 15.53 -10.09
CA SER A 80 -0.29 16.55 -10.69
C SER A 80 1.17 16.46 -10.24
N ILE A 81 1.48 15.90 -9.07
CA ILE A 81 2.86 15.74 -8.61
C ILE A 81 3.63 14.85 -9.58
N THR A 82 3.03 13.72 -9.96
CA THR A 82 3.61 12.77 -10.92
C THR A 82 3.64 13.37 -12.31
N LEU A 83 2.55 14.00 -12.75
CA LEU A 83 2.48 14.59 -14.10
C LEU A 83 3.43 15.77 -14.29
N VAL A 84 3.69 16.57 -13.25
CA VAL A 84 4.71 17.62 -13.28
C VAL A 84 6.10 17.02 -13.48
N TYR A 85 6.41 15.94 -12.76
CA TYR A 85 7.69 15.24 -12.91
C TYR A 85 7.87 14.71 -14.34
N GLU A 86 6.87 14.00 -14.85
CA GLU A 86 6.88 13.43 -16.20
C GLU A 86 6.98 14.50 -17.27
N ALA A 87 6.12 15.53 -17.22
CA ALA A 87 6.11 16.61 -18.18
C ALA A 87 7.49 17.28 -18.29
N VAL A 88 8.13 17.58 -17.16
CA VAL A 88 9.42 18.26 -17.09
C VAL A 88 10.57 17.33 -17.53
N ALA A 89 10.49 16.04 -17.19
CA ALA A 89 11.48 15.04 -17.62
C ALA A 89 11.42 14.82 -19.14
N ASP A 90 10.22 14.73 -19.72
CA ASP A 90 9.98 14.44 -21.13
C ASP A 90 10.46 15.55 -22.07
N ILE A 91 10.35 16.81 -21.63
CA ILE A 91 10.92 17.95 -22.37
C ILE A 91 12.43 18.14 -22.15
N GLY A 92 13.10 17.18 -21.50
CA GLY A 92 14.56 17.12 -21.37
C GLY A 92 15.15 17.76 -20.11
N TYR A 93 14.35 18.26 -19.18
CA TYR A 93 14.84 18.91 -17.94
C TYR A 93 14.87 17.95 -16.75
N ARG A 94 15.52 16.78 -16.92
CA ARG A 94 15.58 15.73 -15.89
C ARG A 94 16.06 16.22 -14.51
N THR A 95 17.06 17.11 -14.47
CA THR A 95 17.53 17.69 -13.20
C THR A 95 16.45 18.52 -12.50
N LYS A 96 15.63 19.29 -13.23
CA LYS A 96 14.50 20.01 -12.64
C LYS A 96 13.42 19.05 -12.14
N ALA A 97 13.15 17.98 -12.87
CA ALA A 97 12.20 16.95 -12.45
C ALA A 97 12.66 16.25 -11.14
N GLU A 98 13.94 15.86 -11.05
CA GLU A 98 14.48 15.29 -9.81
C GLU A 98 14.47 16.27 -8.63
N ASN A 99 14.73 17.56 -8.89
CA ASN A 99 14.63 18.59 -7.86
C ASN A 99 13.19 18.79 -7.38
N TRP A 100 12.21 18.69 -8.29
CA TRP A 100 10.78 18.69 -7.94
C TRP A 100 10.45 17.49 -7.04
N LYS A 101 10.79 16.27 -7.46
CA LYS A 101 10.57 15.06 -6.66
C LYS A 101 11.19 15.17 -5.27
N THR A 102 12.48 15.56 -5.19
CA THR A 102 13.20 15.74 -3.93
C THR A 102 12.55 16.79 -3.04
N PHE A 103 12.05 17.88 -3.63
CA PHE A 103 11.33 18.91 -2.90
C PHE A 103 10.00 18.39 -2.33
N VAL A 104 9.20 17.72 -3.15
CA VAL A 104 7.89 17.21 -2.76
C VAL A 104 8.02 16.15 -1.67
N GLU A 105 8.95 15.21 -1.81
CA GLU A 105 9.24 14.18 -0.79
C GLU A 105 9.59 14.82 0.56
N ARG A 106 10.48 15.83 0.55
CA ARG A 106 10.80 16.60 1.75
C ARG A 106 9.58 17.33 2.31
N ALA A 107 8.74 17.92 1.45
CA ALA A 107 7.57 18.67 1.88
C ALA A 107 6.48 17.77 2.51
N LEU A 108 6.24 16.59 1.94
CA LEU A 108 5.34 15.58 2.50
C LEU A 108 5.75 15.20 3.93
N ARG A 109 7.04 14.87 4.11
CA ARG A 109 7.59 14.51 5.43
C ARG A 109 7.50 15.64 6.44
N GLU A 110 7.92 16.84 6.05
CA GLU A 110 7.99 17.98 6.97
C GLU A 110 6.61 18.53 7.36
N GLU A 111 5.61 18.39 6.50
CA GLU A 111 4.22 18.78 6.80
C GLU A 111 3.38 17.60 7.34
N ASN A 112 4.02 16.47 7.65
CA ASN A 112 3.42 15.25 8.18
C ASN A 112 2.17 14.81 7.38
N VAL A 113 2.27 14.81 6.05
CA VAL A 113 1.17 14.39 5.17
C VAL A 113 1.27 12.89 4.93
N GLY A 114 0.13 12.20 4.93
CA GLY A 114 0.01 10.75 4.80
C GLY A 114 0.31 10.19 3.41
N TYR A 115 1.28 10.74 2.67
CA TYR A 115 1.73 10.24 1.37
C TYR A 115 3.26 10.14 1.25
N ARG A 116 3.74 9.34 0.29
CA ARG A 116 5.14 9.19 -0.11
C ARG A 116 5.29 9.15 -1.64
N LEU A 117 6.51 9.30 -2.14
CA LEU A 117 6.82 9.17 -3.55
C LEU A 117 7.61 7.89 -3.83
N ASP A 118 7.33 7.22 -4.95
CA ASP A 118 8.13 6.10 -5.46
C ASP A 118 9.36 6.57 -6.29
N PRO A 119 10.22 5.65 -6.79
CA PRO A 119 11.36 6.03 -7.63
C PRO A 119 11.02 6.83 -8.89
N LYS A 120 9.80 6.67 -9.43
CA LYS A 120 9.28 7.36 -10.62
C LYS A 120 8.39 8.57 -10.29
N CYS A 121 8.38 9.03 -9.03
CA CYS A 121 7.56 10.14 -8.56
C CYS A 121 6.03 9.87 -8.54
N GLY A 122 5.62 8.59 -8.50
CA GLY A 122 4.25 8.19 -8.20
C GLY A 122 3.91 8.43 -6.73
N VAL A 123 2.71 8.95 -6.45
CA VAL A 123 2.26 9.26 -5.08
C VAL A 123 1.53 8.06 -4.48
N HIS A 124 1.96 7.62 -3.29
CA HIS A 124 1.40 6.48 -2.54
C HIS A 124 1.02 6.91 -1.13
N PHE A 125 0.14 6.17 -0.44
CA PHE A 125 -0.16 6.44 0.97
C PHE A 125 1.08 6.20 1.87
N PHE A 126 1.19 6.91 3.00
CA PHE A 126 2.32 6.81 3.93
C PHE A 126 2.20 5.64 4.92
N VAL A 127 1.00 5.07 5.11
CA VAL A 127 0.73 3.89 5.97
C VAL A 127 1.48 2.63 5.50
N ASP A 128 2.27 2.78 4.44
CA ASP A 128 2.63 1.74 3.51
C ASP A 128 4.07 1.27 3.68
N GLU A 129 4.95 1.88 4.49
CA GLU A 129 6.34 1.36 4.54
C GLU A 129 6.42 -0.06 5.11
N GLU A 130 5.81 -0.33 6.26
CA GLU A 130 5.80 -1.68 6.83
C GLU A 130 4.84 -2.61 6.07
N PHE A 131 3.74 -2.07 5.50
CA PHE A 131 2.84 -2.83 4.64
C PHE A 131 3.53 -3.30 3.35
N GLU A 132 4.33 -2.43 2.74
CA GLU A 132 5.08 -2.70 1.51
C GLU A 132 6.34 -3.49 1.77
N ARG A 133 7.04 -3.25 2.87
CA ARG A 133 8.11 -4.16 3.31
C ARG A 133 7.57 -5.56 3.51
N ASN A 134 6.39 -5.70 4.11
CA ASN A 134 5.73 -6.99 4.27
C ASN A 134 5.30 -7.58 2.91
N CYS A 135 4.83 -6.75 1.98
CA CYS A 135 4.54 -7.15 0.59
C CYS A 135 5.79 -7.70 -0.12
N VAL A 136 6.85 -6.90 -0.20
CA VAL A 136 8.13 -7.24 -0.84
C VAL A 136 8.76 -8.48 -0.21
N ALA A 137 8.76 -8.58 1.12
CA ALA A 137 9.27 -9.76 1.82
C ALA A 137 8.46 -11.03 1.51
N THR A 138 7.15 -10.89 1.27
CA THR A 138 6.27 -12.01 0.95
C THR A 138 6.43 -12.43 -0.51
N LEU A 139 6.51 -11.48 -1.44
CA LEU A 139 6.81 -11.75 -2.85
C LEU A 139 8.13 -12.52 -2.99
N SER A 140 9.16 -12.11 -2.25
CA SER A 140 10.46 -12.82 -2.23
C SER A 140 10.36 -14.26 -1.73
N ALA A 141 9.42 -14.55 -0.82
CA ALA A 141 9.19 -15.90 -0.33
C ALA A 141 8.37 -16.77 -1.30
N LEU A 142 7.62 -16.15 -2.22
CA LEU A 142 6.75 -16.80 -3.19
C LEU A 142 7.40 -17.01 -4.58
N ASP A 143 8.66 -16.58 -4.77
CA ASP A 143 9.40 -16.63 -6.05
C ASP A 143 9.76 -18.06 -6.53
N ALA A 144 9.18 -19.09 -5.91
CA ALA A 144 9.36 -20.49 -6.30
C ALA A 144 8.29 -20.91 -7.32
N SER A 145 8.68 -21.68 -8.34
CA SER A 145 7.80 -22.07 -9.46
C SER A 145 6.51 -22.80 -9.03
N GLU A 146 6.62 -23.61 -8.00
CA GLU A 146 5.56 -24.41 -7.37
C GLU A 146 4.54 -23.56 -6.59
N LEU A 147 4.88 -22.29 -6.29
CA LEU A 147 4.03 -21.33 -5.60
C LEU A 147 3.36 -20.33 -6.55
N SER A 148 3.47 -20.51 -7.87
CA SER A 148 2.86 -19.61 -8.87
C SER A 148 1.38 -19.30 -8.62
N GLY A 149 0.56 -20.31 -8.31
CA GLY A 149 -0.85 -20.07 -7.98
C GLY A 149 -1.07 -19.30 -6.67
N VAL A 150 -0.16 -19.44 -5.70
CA VAL A 150 -0.16 -18.65 -4.46
C VAL A 150 0.21 -17.21 -4.76
N LEU A 151 1.26 -17.00 -5.55
CA LEU A 151 1.74 -15.70 -6.01
C LEU A 151 0.66 -14.93 -6.78
N ASP A 152 0.00 -15.57 -7.76
CA ASP A 152 -1.04 -14.93 -8.58
C ASP A 152 -2.20 -14.38 -7.72
N ALA A 153 -2.65 -15.16 -6.73
CA ALA A 153 -3.70 -14.76 -5.80
C ALA A 153 -3.24 -13.67 -4.83
N TYR A 154 -1.98 -13.75 -4.37
CA TYR A 154 -1.37 -12.73 -3.53
C TYR A 154 -1.29 -11.38 -4.25
N GLU A 155 -0.74 -11.34 -5.47
CA GLU A 155 -0.66 -10.13 -6.29
C GLU A 155 -2.05 -9.59 -6.67
N ALA A 156 -3.03 -10.47 -6.90
CA ALA A 156 -4.42 -10.05 -7.12
C ALA A 156 -4.97 -9.27 -5.91
N ALA A 157 -4.61 -9.65 -4.68
CA ALA A 157 -5.06 -8.96 -3.47
C ALA A 157 -4.62 -7.49 -3.46
N TYR A 158 -3.37 -7.23 -3.82
CA TYR A 158 -2.82 -5.87 -3.88
C TYR A 158 -3.35 -5.09 -5.08
N ARG A 159 -3.48 -5.72 -6.27
CA ARG A 159 -4.14 -5.08 -7.43
C ARG A 159 -5.56 -4.60 -7.14
N HIS A 160 -6.31 -5.32 -6.32
CA HIS A 160 -7.65 -4.90 -5.88
C HIS A 160 -7.62 -3.76 -4.85
N MET A 161 -6.59 -3.67 -4.02
CA MET A 161 -6.39 -2.52 -3.13
C MET A 161 -6.01 -1.26 -3.90
N ASP A 162 -5.23 -1.42 -4.97
CA ASP A 162 -4.72 -0.33 -5.79
C ASP A 162 -5.73 0.19 -6.83
N SER A 163 -6.91 -0.44 -6.93
CA SER A 163 -7.97 0.04 -7.83
C SER A 163 -8.58 1.37 -7.37
N ASP A 164 -9.21 2.11 -8.29
CA ASP A 164 -9.94 3.34 -7.98
C ASP A 164 -11.42 3.22 -8.39
N PRO A 165 -12.36 3.09 -7.42
CA PRO A 165 -12.13 3.00 -5.99
C PRO A 165 -11.52 1.65 -5.57
N PRO A 166 -10.85 1.55 -4.39
CA PRO A 166 -10.30 0.29 -3.90
C PRO A 166 -11.38 -0.77 -3.69
N ASP A 167 -11.19 -1.96 -4.25
CA ASP A 167 -12.05 -3.12 -4.02
C ASP A 167 -11.52 -3.93 -2.82
N THR A 168 -11.76 -3.38 -1.63
CA THR A 168 -11.30 -3.98 -0.37
C THR A 168 -11.86 -5.40 -0.15
N LYS A 169 -13.02 -5.71 -0.74
CA LYS A 169 -13.64 -7.03 -0.64
C LYS A 169 -12.91 -8.05 -1.51
N ALA A 170 -12.64 -7.71 -2.77
CA ALA A 170 -11.87 -8.57 -3.66
C ALA A 170 -10.42 -8.74 -3.18
N ALA A 171 -9.83 -7.70 -2.59
CA ALA A 171 -8.51 -7.76 -1.96
C ALA A 171 -8.46 -8.80 -0.83
N VAL A 172 -9.37 -8.71 0.15
CA VAL A 172 -9.45 -9.66 1.28
C VAL A 172 -9.72 -11.09 0.80
N ARG A 173 -10.55 -11.26 -0.23
CA ARG A 173 -10.84 -12.59 -0.81
C ARG A 173 -9.61 -13.20 -1.48
N SER A 174 -8.87 -12.42 -2.25
CA SER A 174 -7.67 -12.89 -2.95
C SER A 174 -6.55 -13.23 -1.96
N MET A 175 -6.39 -12.45 -0.87
CA MET A 175 -5.47 -12.78 0.23
C MET A 175 -5.82 -14.12 0.90
N PHE A 176 -7.11 -14.34 1.17
CA PHE A 176 -7.58 -15.63 1.70
C PHE A 176 -7.31 -16.78 0.71
N GLU A 177 -7.58 -16.57 -0.57
CA GLU A 177 -7.34 -17.56 -1.63
C GLU A 177 -5.86 -17.94 -1.72
N SER A 178 -4.95 -16.97 -1.64
CA SER A 178 -3.50 -17.22 -1.56
C SER A 178 -3.15 -18.21 -0.44
N LEU A 179 -3.66 -17.98 0.78
CA LEU A 179 -3.45 -18.88 1.91
C LEU A 179 -4.14 -20.24 1.72
N GLU A 180 -5.33 -20.26 1.14
CA GLU A 180 -6.07 -21.50 0.84
C GLU A 180 -5.31 -22.39 -0.15
N ILE A 181 -4.71 -21.81 -1.20
CA ILE A 181 -3.90 -22.54 -2.17
C ILE A 181 -2.69 -23.15 -1.46
N LEU A 182 -1.94 -22.38 -0.68
CA LEU A 182 -0.76 -22.89 0.05
C LEU A 182 -1.15 -24.01 1.02
N VAL A 183 -2.19 -23.82 1.84
CA VAL A 183 -2.62 -24.85 2.80
C VAL A 183 -3.06 -26.13 2.09
N ARG A 184 -3.69 -26.02 0.91
CA ARG A 184 -4.08 -27.20 0.11
C ARG A 184 -2.88 -27.94 -0.50
N GLN A 185 -1.74 -27.27 -0.70
CA GLN A 185 -0.48 -27.93 -1.05
C GLN A 185 0.13 -28.65 0.16
N MET A 186 -0.04 -28.10 1.38
CA MET A 186 0.49 -28.68 2.61
C MET A 186 -0.34 -29.85 3.14
N VAL A 187 -1.68 -29.78 3.08
CA VAL A 187 -2.59 -30.82 3.58
C VAL A 187 -3.74 -31.08 2.61
N PRO A 188 -4.18 -32.34 2.43
CA PRO A 188 -5.27 -32.66 1.51
C PRO A 188 -6.59 -32.08 2.02
N ALA A 189 -7.08 -31.03 1.35
CA ALA A 189 -8.32 -30.37 1.70
C ALA A 189 -9.02 -29.75 0.48
N LYS A 190 -10.35 -29.65 0.55
CA LYS A 190 -11.16 -28.96 -0.46
C LYS A 190 -11.17 -27.44 -0.23
N ASN A 191 -11.35 -27.02 1.02
CA ASN A 191 -11.46 -25.61 1.42
C ASN A 191 -10.63 -25.39 2.68
N LEU A 192 -10.12 -24.19 2.86
CA LEU A 192 -9.57 -23.67 4.11
C LEU A 192 -10.72 -23.25 5.05
N TYR A 193 -10.71 -23.77 6.27
CA TYR A 193 -11.65 -23.43 7.35
C TYR A 193 -10.97 -23.66 8.71
N LYS A 194 -11.48 -23.03 9.77
CA LYS A 194 -10.92 -23.08 11.14
C LYS A 194 -10.47 -24.47 11.59
N LYS A 195 -11.40 -25.44 11.57
CA LYS A 195 -11.12 -26.82 12.01
C LYS A 195 -10.04 -27.54 11.18
N LEU A 196 -9.85 -27.20 9.90
CA LEU A 196 -8.74 -27.75 9.11
C LEU A 196 -7.39 -27.31 9.67
N VAL A 197 -7.29 -26.03 10.06
CA VAL A 197 -6.09 -25.45 10.67
C VAL A 197 -5.79 -26.13 12.00
N GLU A 198 -6.78 -26.17 12.90
CA GLU A 198 -6.64 -26.72 14.26
C GLU A 198 -6.27 -28.20 14.29
N THR A 199 -6.72 -28.97 13.30
CA THR A 199 -6.54 -30.42 13.28
C THR A 199 -5.43 -30.83 12.31
N ALA A 200 -5.67 -30.78 11.01
CA ALA A 200 -4.76 -31.36 10.02
C ALA A 200 -3.46 -30.56 9.86
N LEU A 201 -3.56 -29.24 9.69
CA LEU A 201 -2.38 -28.40 9.44
C LEU A 201 -1.48 -28.33 10.68
N LYS A 202 -2.07 -28.00 11.83
CA LYS A 202 -1.37 -27.92 13.12
C LYS A 202 -0.67 -29.24 13.46
N GLN A 203 -1.36 -30.39 13.34
CA GLN A 203 -0.75 -31.70 13.60
C GLN A 203 0.39 -32.04 12.65
N LYS A 204 0.30 -31.64 11.37
CA LYS A 204 1.38 -31.87 10.39
C LYS A 204 2.63 -31.05 10.71
N CYS A 205 2.46 -29.81 11.19
CA CYS A 205 3.57 -28.87 11.36
C CYS A 205 4.24 -28.96 12.74
N LEU A 206 3.50 -29.28 13.81
CA LEU A 206 4.04 -29.33 15.18
C LEU A 206 5.25 -30.26 15.37
N PRO A 207 5.37 -31.42 14.71
CA PRO A 207 6.55 -32.29 14.83
C PRO A 207 7.89 -31.60 14.50
N LEU A 208 7.90 -30.56 13.66
CA LEU A 208 9.11 -29.79 13.36
C LEU A 208 9.70 -29.09 14.59
N TYR A 209 8.89 -28.85 15.62
CA TYR A 209 9.27 -28.15 16.83
C TYR A 209 9.44 -29.08 18.04
N ALA A 210 9.42 -30.40 17.84
CA ALA A 210 9.48 -31.38 18.92
C ALA A 210 10.76 -31.29 19.79
N GLY A 211 11.85 -30.73 19.24
CA GLY A 211 13.10 -30.51 19.95
C GLY A 211 13.10 -29.31 20.91
N GLU A 212 12.09 -28.43 20.85
CA GLU A 212 12.01 -27.21 21.66
C GLU A 212 10.59 -27.01 22.21
N PRO A 213 10.28 -27.50 23.43
CA PRO A 213 8.93 -27.49 23.99
C PRO A 213 8.29 -26.10 24.06
N THR A 214 9.08 -25.06 24.36
CA THR A 214 8.59 -23.68 24.41
C THR A 214 8.17 -23.19 23.02
N ALA A 215 8.98 -23.45 21.99
CA ALA A 215 8.63 -23.11 20.61
C ALA A 215 7.39 -23.89 20.15
N ALA A 216 7.28 -25.17 20.48
CA ALA A 216 6.10 -25.98 20.17
C ALA A 216 4.82 -25.41 20.80
N GLN A 217 4.89 -24.91 22.04
CA GLN A 217 3.76 -24.24 22.70
C GLN A 217 3.41 -22.90 22.01
N VAL A 218 4.40 -22.06 21.69
CA VAL A 218 4.14 -20.79 20.96
C VAL A 218 3.52 -21.07 19.59
N VAL A 219 4.06 -22.01 18.84
CA VAL A 219 3.54 -22.41 17.52
C VAL A 219 2.12 -22.95 17.63
N THR A 220 1.80 -23.67 18.70
CA THR A 220 0.43 -24.15 18.98
C THR A 220 -0.55 -22.98 19.03
N GLU A 221 -0.24 -21.94 19.80
CA GLU A 221 -1.07 -20.74 19.95
C GLU A 221 -1.12 -19.90 18.66
N LEU A 222 -0.01 -19.83 17.90
CA LEU A 222 0.03 -19.16 16.60
C LEU A 222 -0.90 -19.84 15.59
N PHE A 223 -0.99 -21.17 15.58
CA PHE A 223 -1.96 -21.90 14.76
C PHE A 223 -3.40 -21.63 15.20
N ASP A 224 -3.65 -21.47 16.51
CA ASP A 224 -4.99 -21.14 17.02
C ASP A 224 -5.39 -19.71 16.58
N GLY A 225 -4.46 -18.75 16.65
CA GLY A 225 -4.63 -17.41 16.10
C GLY A 225 -4.87 -17.40 14.58
N PHE A 226 -4.14 -18.23 13.83
CA PHE A 226 -4.37 -18.40 12.39
C PHE A 226 -5.76 -18.99 12.10
N ALA A 227 -6.21 -19.96 12.90
CA ALA A 227 -7.52 -20.58 12.76
C ALA A 227 -8.65 -19.57 13.03
N ASP A 228 -8.46 -18.69 14.01
CA ASP A 228 -9.39 -17.58 14.30
C ASP A 228 -9.39 -16.52 13.19
N TRP A 229 -8.22 -16.19 12.62
CA TRP A 229 -8.11 -15.31 11.46
C TRP A 229 -8.89 -15.87 10.26
N VAL A 230 -8.71 -17.16 9.95
CA VAL A 230 -9.46 -17.86 8.89
C VAL A 230 -10.96 -17.78 9.13
N ASN A 231 -11.39 -17.99 10.38
CA ASN A 231 -12.81 -17.92 10.75
C ASN A 231 -13.39 -16.51 10.60
N ALA A 232 -12.63 -15.47 10.99
CA ALA A 232 -13.07 -14.09 10.88
C ALA A 232 -13.35 -13.68 9.43
N LEU A 233 -12.53 -14.17 8.49
CA LEU A 233 -12.66 -13.84 7.06
C LEU A 233 -13.83 -14.54 6.36
N HIS A 234 -14.43 -15.58 6.95
CA HIS A 234 -15.65 -16.18 6.40
C HIS A 234 -16.78 -15.15 6.22
N ASN A 235 -16.83 -14.10 7.04
CA ASN A 235 -17.80 -13.00 6.94
C ASN A 235 -17.70 -12.20 5.63
N TYR A 236 -16.53 -12.19 4.99
CA TYR A 236 -16.29 -11.50 3.72
C TYR A 236 -16.22 -12.47 2.53
N ARG A 237 -16.00 -13.77 2.78
CA ARG A 237 -15.98 -14.84 1.78
C ARG A 237 -17.40 -15.19 1.31
N HIS A 238 -18.33 -15.44 2.23
CA HIS A 238 -19.68 -15.88 1.90
C HIS A 238 -20.61 -14.72 1.51
N GLY A 239 -21.69 -15.04 0.80
CA GLY A 239 -22.76 -14.08 0.53
C GLY A 239 -23.34 -13.59 1.86
N GLN A 240 -23.41 -12.28 2.03
CA GLN A 240 -24.06 -11.68 3.19
C GLN A 240 -25.57 -11.65 2.97
N PRO A 241 -26.39 -11.72 4.04
CA PRO A 241 -27.86 -11.67 3.92
C PRO A 241 -28.41 -10.31 3.47
N SER A 242 -27.54 -9.33 3.17
CA SER A 242 -27.90 -8.00 2.67
C SER A 242 -27.94 -7.96 1.13
N GLU A 243 -28.85 -7.16 0.57
CA GLU A 243 -28.95 -6.93 -0.89
C GLU A 243 -27.66 -6.36 -1.48
N GLN A 244 -26.93 -5.54 -0.70
CA GLN A 244 -25.62 -5.05 -1.07
C GLN A 244 -24.54 -5.71 -0.22
N PRO A 245 -23.48 -6.27 -0.84
CA PRO A 245 -22.39 -6.84 -0.08
C PRO A 245 -21.61 -5.75 0.66
N VAL A 246 -21.47 -5.89 1.98
CA VAL A 246 -20.65 -5.02 2.84
C VAL A 246 -19.19 -5.36 2.63
N ALA A 247 -18.46 -4.40 2.06
CA ALA A 247 -17.01 -4.46 1.93
C ALA A 247 -16.34 -4.10 3.28
N PRO A 248 -15.17 -4.68 3.62
CA PRO A 248 -14.40 -4.24 4.77
C PRO A 248 -13.97 -2.78 4.62
N THR A 249 -13.83 -2.07 5.74
CA THR A 249 -13.20 -0.74 5.72
C THR A 249 -11.74 -0.86 5.26
N MET A 250 -11.18 0.24 4.75
CA MET A 250 -9.77 0.27 4.32
C MET A 250 -8.83 -0.21 5.43
N GLU A 251 -9.04 0.23 6.67
CA GLU A 251 -8.25 -0.17 7.84
C GLU A 251 -8.30 -1.69 8.09
N VAL A 252 -9.49 -2.28 8.00
CA VAL A 252 -9.66 -3.74 8.15
C VAL A 252 -8.99 -4.48 7.00
N ALA A 253 -9.10 -3.99 5.76
CA ALA A 253 -8.46 -4.60 4.61
C ALA A 253 -6.93 -4.59 4.74
N VAL A 254 -6.34 -3.44 5.12
CA VAL A 254 -4.90 -3.30 5.37
C VAL A 254 -4.45 -4.26 6.48
N TYR A 255 -5.19 -4.36 7.59
CA TYR A 255 -4.87 -5.32 8.65
C TYR A 255 -4.89 -6.77 8.15
N VAL A 256 -5.91 -7.14 7.38
CA VAL A 256 -6.07 -8.49 6.83
C VAL A 256 -4.95 -8.83 5.87
N LEU A 257 -4.59 -7.93 4.96
CA LEU A 257 -3.49 -8.15 4.02
C LEU A 257 -2.15 -8.25 4.76
N SER A 258 -1.93 -7.42 5.78
CA SER A 258 -0.71 -7.45 6.60
C SER A 258 -0.55 -8.77 7.35
N SER A 259 -1.58 -9.17 8.08
CA SER A 259 -1.60 -10.40 8.88
C SER A 259 -1.59 -11.64 8.00
N GLY A 260 -2.33 -11.63 6.88
CA GLY A 260 -2.32 -12.68 5.88
C GLY A 260 -0.93 -12.90 5.27
N SER A 261 -0.24 -11.83 4.91
CA SER A 261 1.16 -11.88 4.42
C SER A 261 2.11 -12.49 5.44
N ALA A 262 1.96 -12.14 6.73
CA ALA A 262 2.78 -12.72 7.79
C ALA A 262 2.53 -14.24 7.95
N PHE A 263 1.26 -14.67 7.97
CA PHE A 263 0.93 -16.11 7.99
C PHE A 263 1.45 -16.83 6.75
N LEU A 264 1.35 -16.21 5.57
CA LEU A 264 1.81 -16.80 4.33
C LEU A 264 3.32 -17.06 4.35
N ARG A 265 4.12 -16.06 4.73
CA ARG A 265 5.58 -16.22 4.88
C ARG A 265 5.95 -17.29 5.90
N TRP A 266 5.27 -17.29 7.05
CA TRP A 266 5.52 -18.28 8.09
C TRP A 266 5.22 -19.71 7.60
N LEU A 267 4.08 -19.92 6.94
CA LEU A 267 3.69 -21.22 6.40
C LEU A 267 4.58 -21.67 5.23
N VAL A 268 5.04 -20.75 4.38
CA VAL A 268 6.04 -21.07 3.34
C VAL A 268 7.33 -21.56 3.98
N GLY A 269 7.82 -20.88 5.03
CA GLY A 269 8.98 -21.33 5.79
C GLY A 269 8.81 -22.75 6.34
N ILE A 270 7.67 -23.02 6.98
CA ILE A 270 7.31 -24.37 7.47
C ILE A 270 7.25 -25.38 6.32
N ASN A 271 6.62 -25.05 5.19
CA ASN A 271 6.48 -25.96 4.05
C ASN A 271 7.85 -26.33 3.45
N ASN A 272 8.76 -25.36 3.39
CA ASN A 272 10.13 -25.60 2.94
C ASN A 272 10.88 -26.55 3.89
N ASP A 273 10.65 -26.45 5.19
CA ASP A 273 11.27 -27.36 6.18
C ASP A 273 10.64 -28.76 6.17
N LEU A 274 9.33 -28.85 5.98
CA LEU A 274 8.64 -30.14 5.77
C LEU A 274 9.17 -30.86 4.52
N SER A 275 9.54 -30.13 3.47
CA SER A 275 10.06 -30.71 2.23
C SER A 275 11.50 -31.22 2.33
N LYS A 276 12.23 -30.85 3.40
CA LYS A 276 13.59 -31.33 3.67
C LYS A 276 13.63 -32.60 4.53
N THR A 277 12.50 -32.98 5.13
CA THR A 277 12.37 -34.11 6.06
C THR A 277 11.88 -35.35 5.33
#